data_AF-A0A136JM83-F1
#
_entry.id   AF-A0A136JM83-F1
#
_cell.length_a   1.000
_cell.length_b   1.000
_cell.length_c   1.000
_cell.angle_alpha   90.00
_cell.angle_beta   90.00
_cell.angle_gamma   90.00
#
_symmetry.space_group_name_H-M   'P 1'
#
loop_
_entity.id
_entity.type
_entity.pdbx_description
1 polymer ?
#
loop_
_entity_poly.entity_id
_entity_poly.type
_entity_poly.pdbx_seq_one_letter_code
_entity_poly.pdbx_strand_id
1 'polypeptide(L)'
;MQEQTWQHNHRRRRCKTASLLGVTLGLVAGMAFSAQAKTHDVQMTAVETDIVIDGGGEKYAAWTFNGQFPGPVVRVTEGDTINFTLTNPATNKNPHAMDFHAAEIDFLKNYRAVNAGESISFTFVAKKPGVFFYHCGAPPMIQHVARGMFGAIIVDPKDAKVWPKADREYVLVQSEYYKNPNDVQAMFDRKYDGIMFNGGIFKYHPFVTGGGKLDAKPGERVRIYFVNAGPNEFSSFHPIGEIWDNVYESGNPANNLKGVQTYVVGPGSAATFDVVVESAGAYPLVTHSLTGALRGAIAVLLAGPDAKPAPLMPMVPWELPTSKTETTPPPGH
;
A
#
# COMPACT_ATOMS: atom_id res chain seq x y z
N MET A 1 -58.38 -1.10 82.59
CA MET A 1 -59.46 -1.72 81.77
C MET A 1 -58.83 -2.92 81.09
N GLN A 2 -59.48 -4.07 81.18
CA GLN A 2 -58.91 -5.42 81.07
C GLN A 2 -58.35 -5.80 79.71
N GLU A 3 -57.44 -6.78 79.80
CA GLU A 3 -56.83 -7.67 78.82
C GLU A 3 -57.79 -8.17 77.72
N GLN A 4 -57.24 -8.44 76.53
CA GLN A 4 -57.70 -9.57 75.72
C GLN A 4 -56.54 -10.41 75.21
N THR A 5 -56.84 -11.70 75.24
CA THR A 5 -56.01 -12.90 75.32
C THR A 5 -55.45 -13.41 73.99
N TRP A 6 -54.34 -14.12 74.13
CA TRP A 6 -53.72 -15.05 73.19
C TRP A 6 -54.62 -16.21 72.75
N GLN A 7 -54.40 -16.72 71.53
CA GLN A 7 -54.47 -18.17 71.25
C GLN A 7 -53.32 -18.62 70.36
N HIS A 8 -52.55 -19.58 70.86
CA HIS A 8 -51.64 -20.44 70.11
C HIS A 8 -52.42 -21.58 69.46
N ASN A 9 -51.99 -22.02 68.27
CA ASN A 9 -52.06 -23.45 67.99
C ASN A 9 -50.90 -23.95 67.12
N HIS A 10 -50.41 -25.12 67.53
CA HIS A 10 -49.21 -25.80 67.06
C HIS A 10 -49.47 -26.69 65.84
N ARG A 11 -48.35 -27.12 65.23
CA ARG A 11 -48.05 -28.36 64.46
C ARG A 11 -47.75 -28.06 62.98
N ARG A 12 -46.74 -28.64 62.33
CA ARG A 12 -45.76 -29.69 62.69
C ARG A 12 -44.56 -29.60 61.72
N ARG A 13 -43.40 -29.98 62.27
CA ARG A 13 -42.06 -30.17 61.70
C ARG A 13 -41.98 -30.76 60.27
N ARG A 14 -40.97 -30.33 59.51
CA ARG A 14 -40.00 -31.23 58.87
C ARG A 14 -38.69 -30.51 58.49
N CYS A 15 -37.58 -31.13 58.90
CA CYS A 15 -36.20 -30.78 58.53
C CYS A 15 -36.00 -30.68 57.02
N LYS A 16 -35.02 -29.86 56.60
CA LYS A 16 -33.90 -30.28 55.73
C LYS A 16 -32.85 -29.16 55.58
N THR A 17 -31.67 -29.42 56.14
CA THR A 17 -30.34 -29.16 55.58
C THR A 17 -30.12 -27.86 54.79
N ALA A 18 -29.31 -26.97 55.37
CA ALA A 18 -28.65 -25.88 54.66
C ALA A 18 -27.66 -26.44 53.63
N SER A 19 -27.84 -26.07 52.37
CA SER A 19 -26.85 -26.28 51.31
C SER A 19 -26.26 -24.91 50.94
N LEU A 20 -24.96 -24.74 51.18
CA LEU A 20 -24.17 -23.68 50.56
C LEU A 20 -24.14 -23.94 49.04
N LEU A 21 -24.71 -23.05 48.24
CA LEU A 21 -24.32 -22.95 46.83
C LEU A 21 -23.09 -22.05 46.75
N GLY A 22 -21.94 -22.69 46.56
CA GLY A 22 -20.73 -22.02 46.08
C GLY A 22 -20.97 -21.49 44.68
N VAL A 23 -20.82 -20.18 44.51
CA VAL A 23 -20.73 -19.55 43.19
C VAL A 23 -19.34 -19.86 42.65
N THR A 24 -19.23 -20.84 41.76
CA THR A 24 -18.03 -21.03 40.95
C THR A 24 -17.99 -19.93 39.89
N LEU A 25 -17.18 -18.90 40.15
CA LEU A 25 -16.75 -17.95 39.12
C LEU A 25 -15.93 -18.74 38.09
N GLY A 26 -16.53 -19.04 36.94
CA GLY A 26 -15.80 -19.57 35.79
C GLY A 26 -14.88 -18.48 35.25
N LEU A 27 -13.60 -18.51 35.62
CA LEU A 27 -12.57 -17.80 34.87
C LEU A 27 -12.46 -18.46 33.49
N VAL A 28 -13.14 -17.91 32.50
CA VAL A 28 -12.74 -18.09 31.11
C VAL A 28 -11.51 -17.20 30.91
N ALA A 29 -10.35 -17.75 31.20
CA ALA A 29 -9.08 -17.16 30.77
C ALA A 29 -9.09 -17.19 29.25
N GLY A 30 -9.46 -16.07 28.62
CA GLY A 30 -9.26 -15.88 27.20
C GLY A 30 -7.76 -15.96 26.93
N MET A 31 -7.31 -17.09 26.37
CA MET A 31 -5.98 -17.19 25.81
C MET A 31 -5.92 -16.19 24.66
N ALA A 32 -5.35 -15.01 24.93
CA ALA A 32 -4.90 -14.13 23.87
C ALA A 32 -3.82 -14.90 23.12
N PHE A 33 -4.18 -15.47 21.96
CA PHE A 33 -3.18 -15.92 21.00
C PHE A 33 -2.36 -14.68 20.63
N SER A 34 -1.18 -14.51 21.23
CA SER A 34 -0.22 -13.57 20.69
C SER A 34 0.11 -14.10 19.30
N ALA A 35 -0.22 -13.36 18.25
CA ALA A 35 0.28 -13.68 16.92
C ALA A 35 1.80 -13.75 17.01
N GLN A 36 2.33 -14.96 16.85
CA GLN A 36 3.76 -15.20 16.87
C GLN A 36 4.34 -14.61 15.59
N ALA A 37 5.48 -13.91 15.70
CA ALA A 37 6.20 -13.38 14.56
C ALA A 37 6.43 -14.49 13.53
N LYS A 38 6.09 -14.22 12.27
CA LYS A 38 6.25 -15.14 11.15
C LYS A 38 7.56 -14.84 10.43
N THR A 39 8.06 -15.84 9.71
CA THR A 39 9.15 -15.66 8.76
C THR A 39 8.57 -15.71 7.35
N HIS A 40 8.92 -14.74 6.51
CA HIS A 40 8.52 -14.65 5.11
C HIS A 40 9.74 -14.76 4.21
N ASP A 41 9.71 -15.66 3.24
CA ASP A 41 10.71 -15.71 2.19
C ASP A 41 10.25 -14.83 1.02
N VAL A 42 10.99 -13.76 0.75
CA VAL A 42 10.68 -12.80 -0.31
C VAL A 42 11.77 -12.89 -1.36
N GLN A 43 11.39 -13.28 -2.58
CA GLN A 43 12.30 -13.39 -3.71
C GLN A 43 11.94 -12.38 -4.79
N MET A 44 12.93 -11.63 -5.24
CA MET A 44 12.80 -10.73 -6.38
C MET A 44 13.87 -10.99 -7.42
N THR A 45 13.52 -10.71 -8.66
CA THR A 45 14.43 -10.78 -9.81
C THR A 45 14.56 -9.38 -10.39
N ALA A 46 15.79 -8.89 -10.56
CA ALA A 46 16.02 -7.68 -11.34
C ALA A 46 15.76 -7.99 -12.82
N VAL A 47 14.89 -7.23 -13.49
CA VAL A 47 14.55 -7.45 -14.90
C VAL A 47 14.68 -6.15 -15.67
N GLU A 48 15.54 -6.15 -16.69
CA GLU A 48 15.63 -5.08 -17.69
C GLU A 48 14.65 -5.38 -18.83
N THR A 49 13.57 -4.60 -18.96
CA THR A 49 12.48 -4.88 -19.92
C THR A 49 11.77 -3.61 -20.34
N ASP A 50 11.11 -3.66 -21.50
CA ASP A 50 10.15 -2.62 -21.89
C ASP A 50 8.85 -2.77 -21.10
N ILE A 51 8.34 -1.65 -20.55
CA ILE A 51 7.03 -1.57 -19.90
C ILE A 51 6.18 -0.53 -20.64
N VAL A 52 4.89 -0.80 -20.81
CA VAL A 52 3.96 0.19 -21.36
C VAL A 52 3.65 1.23 -20.29
N ILE A 53 3.78 2.51 -20.63
CA ILE A 53 3.66 3.63 -19.67
C ILE A 53 2.47 4.55 -19.96
N ASP A 54 1.72 4.34 -21.05
CA ASP A 54 0.55 5.17 -21.36
C ASP A 54 -0.56 4.38 -22.09
N GLY A 55 -1.72 5.02 -22.26
CA GLY A 55 -2.86 4.40 -22.98
C GLY A 55 -2.65 4.25 -24.50
N GLY A 56 -1.63 4.90 -25.07
CA GLY A 56 -1.27 4.81 -26.48
C GLY A 56 -0.34 3.63 -26.81
N GLY A 57 0.20 2.96 -25.80
CA GLY A 57 1.14 1.85 -25.96
C GLY A 57 2.60 2.27 -25.99
N GLU A 58 2.93 3.49 -25.55
CA GLU A 58 4.31 3.95 -25.40
C GLU A 58 5.07 3.01 -24.47
N LYS A 59 6.23 2.55 -24.93
CA LYS A 59 7.12 1.66 -24.18
C LYS A 59 8.27 2.44 -23.58
N TYR A 60 8.63 2.09 -22.36
CA TYR A 60 9.77 2.62 -21.65
C TYR A 60 10.74 1.50 -21.29
N ALA A 61 12.02 1.69 -21.61
CA ALA A 61 13.09 0.74 -21.29
C ALA A 61 13.41 0.78 -19.79
N ALA A 62 12.62 0.05 -19.02
CA ALA A 62 12.64 0.02 -17.57
C ALA A 62 13.67 -0.96 -17.01
N TRP A 63 14.10 -0.67 -15.79
CA TRP A 63 14.74 -1.64 -14.90
C TRP A 63 13.77 -1.87 -13.76
N THR A 64 13.44 -3.12 -13.48
CA THR A 64 12.31 -3.46 -12.62
C THR A 64 12.67 -4.53 -11.62
N PHE A 65 11.85 -4.65 -10.57
CA PHE A 65 11.77 -5.89 -9.80
C PHE A 65 10.60 -6.72 -10.34
N ASN A 66 10.87 -7.96 -10.73
CA ASN A 66 9.90 -8.95 -11.23
C ASN A 66 9.15 -8.51 -12.50
N GLY A 67 9.73 -7.65 -13.34
CA GLY A 67 9.08 -7.19 -14.57
C GLY A 67 7.91 -6.23 -14.32
N GLN A 68 7.76 -5.69 -13.11
CA GLN A 68 6.70 -4.74 -12.75
C GLN A 68 7.26 -3.35 -12.48
N PHE A 69 6.47 -2.33 -12.85
CA PHE A 69 6.77 -0.93 -12.60
C PHE A 69 5.52 -0.29 -11.97
N PRO A 70 5.49 -0.06 -10.65
CA PRO A 70 6.50 -0.38 -9.63
C PRO A 70 6.65 -1.89 -9.44
N GLY A 71 7.69 -2.31 -8.72
CA GLY A 71 7.86 -3.70 -8.29
C GLY A 71 6.71 -4.19 -7.38
N PRO A 72 6.62 -5.51 -7.13
CA PRO A 72 5.55 -6.10 -6.32
C PRO A 72 5.45 -5.51 -4.91
N VAL A 73 4.24 -5.34 -4.38
CA VAL A 73 4.08 -4.94 -2.97
C VAL A 73 4.53 -6.10 -2.07
N VAL A 74 5.39 -5.78 -1.10
CA VAL A 74 5.68 -6.67 0.01
C VAL A 74 4.76 -6.29 1.17
N ARG A 75 4.05 -7.24 1.77
CA ARG A 75 3.20 -6.97 2.94
C ARG A 75 3.48 -8.00 4.04
N VAL A 76 3.85 -7.51 5.22
CA VAL A 76 4.15 -8.30 6.42
C VAL A 76 3.51 -7.65 7.64
N THR A 77 3.57 -8.31 8.79
CA THR A 77 3.15 -7.73 10.08
C THR A 77 4.37 -7.27 10.87
N GLU A 78 4.20 -6.21 11.67
CA GLU A 78 5.21 -5.72 12.61
C GLU A 78 5.75 -6.85 13.50
N GLY A 79 7.08 -7.00 13.51
CA GLY A 79 7.80 -8.05 14.20
C GLY A 79 8.10 -9.28 13.36
N ASP A 80 7.54 -9.41 12.16
CA ASP A 80 7.87 -10.50 11.24
C ASP A 80 9.32 -10.41 10.75
N THR A 81 9.90 -11.57 10.46
CA THR A 81 11.22 -11.71 9.84
C THR A 81 11.06 -11.88 8.34
N ILE A 82 11.87 -11.19 7.55
CA ILE A 82 11.92 -11.31 6.09
C ILE A 82 13.28 -11.89 5.72
N ASN A 83 13.29 -13.05 5.07
CA ASN A 83 14.43 -13.60 4.36
C ASN A 83 14.33 -13.16 2.90
N PHE A 84 15.08 -12.14 2.54
CA PHE A 84 15.04 -11.60 1.19
C PHE A 84 16.13 -12.21 0.31
N THR A 85 15.81 -12.46 -0.96
CA THR A 85 16.79 -12.77 -2.00
C THR A 85 16.52 -11.95 -3.26
N LEU A 86 17.55 -11.25 -3.73
CA LEU A 86 17.58 -10.65 -5.07
C LEU A 86 18.42 -11.51 -6.00
N THR A 87 17.87 -11.84 -7.17
CA THR A 87 18.60 -12.45 -8.27
C THR A 87 18.75 -11.44 -9.41
N ASN A 88 19.97 -11.26 -9.90
CA ASN A 88 20.26 -10.50 -11.11
C ASN A 88 20.61 -11.49 -12.24
N PRO A 89 19.70 -11.78 -13.19
CA PRO A 89 19.95 -12.74 -14.25
C PRO A 89 21.17 -12.38 -15.11
N ALA A 90 21.87 -13.39 -15.63
CA ALA A 90 23.02 -13.20 -16.52
C ALA A 90 22.67 -12.48 -17.84
N THR A 91 21.37 -12.36 -18.16
CA THR A 91 20.85 -11.62 -19.32
C THR A 91 20.83 -10.09 -19.12
N ASN A 92 20.92 -9.62 -17.88
CA ASN A 92 20.96 -8.18 -17.58
C ASN A 92 22.34 -7.59 -17.90
N LYS A 93 22.38 -6.28 -18.09
CA LYS A 93 23.61 -5.55 -18.40
C LYS A 93 24.17 -4.81 -17.20
N ASN A 94 23.33 -4.48 -16.23
CA ASN A 94 23.68 -3.60 -15.12
C ASN A 94 23.71 -4.39 -13.80
N PRO A 95 24.60 -3.99 -12.86
CA PRO A 95 24.51 -4.47 -11.50
C PRO A 95 23.27 -3.88 -10.81
N HIS A 96 22.62 -4.66 -9.97
CA HIS A 96 21.40 -4.25 -9.26
C HIS A 96 21.52 -4.54 -7.77
N ALA A 97 20.76 -3.82 -6.95
CA ALA A 97 20.75 -3.97 -5.50
C ALA A 97 19.31 -3.91 -4.99
N MET A 98 19.13 -4.08 -3.69
CA MET A 98 17.87 -3.84 -3.01
C MET A 98 18.14 -3.12 -1.68
N ASP A 99 17.40 -2.05 -1.44
CA ASP A 99 17.32 -1.29 -0.20
C ASP A 99 15.85 -1.26 0.25
N PHE A 100 15.59 -1.68 1.49
CA PHE A 100 14.27 -1.60 2.13
C PHE A 100 14.32 -0.59 3.26
N HIS A 101 13.54 0.49 3.19
CA HIS A 101 13.47 1.47 4.27
C HIS A 101 12.81 0.91 5.55
N ALA A 102 12.17 -0.26 5.47
CA ALA A 102 11.65 -1.00 6.62
C ALA A 102 12.72 -1.82 7.38
N ALA A 103 13.96 -1.90 6.86
CA ALA A 103 15.02 -2.69 7.45
C ALA A 103 16.05 -1.83 8.19
N GLU A 104 16.46 -2.30 9.37
CA GLU A 104 17.54 -1.71 10.16
C GLU A 104 18.73 -2.68 10.18
N ILE A 105 19.57 -2.65 9.14
CA ILE A 105 20.68 -3.59 8.91
C ILE A 105 21.95 -2.91 8.37
N ASP A 106 23.08 -3.62 8.38
CA ASP A 106 24.35 -3.13 7.84
C ASP A 106 24.28 -2.94 6.32
N PHE A 107 24.39 -1.69 5.87
CA PHE A 107 24.39 -1.28 4.47
C PHE A 107 25.48 -1.98 3.64
N LEU A 108 26.74 -1.98 4.09
CA LEU A 108 27.88 -2.45 3.30
C LEU A 108 27.78 -3.96 3.02
N LYS A 109 27.22 -4.70 3.96
CA LYS A 109 27.03 -6.14 3.85
C LYS A 109 25.82 -6.51 3.00
N ASN A 110 24.68 -5.86 3.24
CA ASN A 110 23.39 -6.35 2.76
C ASN A 110 22.89 -5.65 1.49
N TYR A 111 23.27 -4.38 1.26
CA TYR A 111 22.76 -3.56 0.14
C TYR A 111 23.77 -3.33 -0.97
N ARG A 112 24.86 -4.12 -1.00
CA ARG A 112 25.80 -4.11 -2.12
C ARG A 112 25.09 -4.47 -3.42
N ALA A 113 25.53 -3.88 -4.52
CA ALA A 113 25.10 -4.32 -5.84
C ALA A 113 25.62 -5.74 -6.16
N VAL A 114 24.81 -6.49 -6.90
CA VAL A 114 25.15 -7.81 -7.46
C VAL A 114 25.23 -7.72 -8.97
N ASN A 115 26.26 -8.34 -9.55
CA ASN A 115 26.47 -8.34 -11.00
C ASN A 115 25.45 -9.24 -11.71
N ALA A 116 25.39 -9.13 -13.03
CA ALA A 116 24.61 -10.07 -13.83
C ALA A 116 25.11 -11.52 -13.62
N GLY A 117 24.18 -12.43 -13.35
CA GLY A 117 24.44 -13.83 -13.00
C GLY A 117 24.60 -14.10 -11.50
N GLU A 118 24.55 -13.06 -10.65
CA GLU A 118 24.71 -13.19 -9.20
C GLU A 118 23.39 -13.02 -8.44
N SER A 119 23.38 -13.52 -7.21
CA SER A 119 22.31 -13.29 -6.23
C SER A 119 22.87 -12.81 -4.90
N ILE A 120 22.05 -12.11 -4.13
CA ILE A 120 22.33 -11.76 -2.74
C ILE A 120 21.11 -12.08 -1.88
N SER A 121 21.37 -12.60 -0.68
CA SER A 121 20.34 -12.85 0.33
C SER A 121 20.70 -12.15 1.63
N PHE A 122 19.69 -11.62 2.31
CA PHE A 122 19.83 -11.03 3.64
C PHE A 122 18.52 -11.16 4.42
N THR A 123 18.62 -11.08 5.75
CA THR A 123 17.48 -11.22 6.65
C THR A 123 17.34 -9.98 7.51
N PHE A 124 16.11 -9.51 7.71
CA PHE A 124 15.80 -8.44 8.66
C PHE A 124 14.45 -8.66 9.34
N VAL A 125 14.24 -8.00 10.47
CA VAL A 125 12.95 -7.96 11.18
C VAL A 125 12.27 -6.64 10.85
N ALA A 126 11.00 -6.69 10.43
CA ALA A 126 10.19 -5.49 10.19
C ALA A 126 9.73 -4.90 11.54
N LYS A 127 10.59 -4.11 12.19
CA LYS A 127 10.38 -3.65 13.58
C LYS A 127 9.37 -2.53 13.74
N LYS A 128 9.05 -1.80 12.66
CA LYS A 128 8.24 -0.58 12.70
C LYS A 128 7.02 -0.75 11.79
N PRO A 129 5.80 -0.45 12.26
CA PRO A 129 4.62 -0.50 11.42
C PRO A 129 4.57 0.70 10.49
N GLY A 130 3.96 0.51 9.32
CA GLY A 130 3.68 1.58 8.37
C GLY A 130 3.81 1.17 6.91
N VAL A 131 4.10 2.16 6.07
CA VAL A 131 4.40 1.98 4.64
C VAL A 131 5.78 2.57 4.39
N PHE A 132 6.63 1.81 3.70
CA PHE A 132 8.00 2.19 3.45
C PHE A 132 8.37 2.00 1.99
N PHE A 133 9.30 2.82 1.54
CA PHE A 133 9.90 2.71 0.23
C PHE A 133 10.85 1.51 0.19
N TYR A 134 10.90 0.82 -0.94
CA TYR A 134 12.05 0.00 -1.29
C TYR A 134 12.52 0.35 -2.70
N HIS A 135 13.81 0.22 -2.96
CA HIS A 135 14.38 0.54 -4.25
C HIS A 135 15.72 -0.13 -4.51
N CYS A 136 16.20 -0.06 -5.74
CA CYS A 136 17.57 -0.44 -6.03
C CYS A 136 18.54 0.64 -5.53
N GLY A 137 19.56 0.21 -4.76
CA GLY A 137 20.63 1.05 -4.24
C GLY A 137 21.92 1.04 -5.06
N ALA A 138 21.92 0.46 -6.27
CA ALA A 138 23.11 0.40 -7.12
C ALA A 138 23.47 1.77 -7.73
N PRO A 139 24.77 2.05 -7.99
CA PRO A 139 25.20 3.34 -8.53
C PRO A 139 25.01 3.46 -10.07
N PRO A 140 24.57 4.62 -10.60
CA PRO A 140 24.04 5.77 -9.87
C PRO A 140 22.57 5.57 -9.49
N MET A 141 22.26 5.64 -8.20
CA MET A 141 20.92 5.30 -7.64
C MET A 141 19.78 6.08 -8.30
N ILE A 142 20.01 7.35 -8.64
CA ILE A 142 19.05 8.21 -9.35
C ILE A 142 18.53 7.57 -10.63
N GLN A 143 19.40 6.87 -11.39
CA GLN A 143 19.02 6.22 -12.63
C GLN A 143 18.23 4.93 -12.36
N HIS A 144 18.64 4.13 -11.39
CA HIS A 144 17.92 2.90 -11.06
C HIS A 144 16.48 3.18 -10.60
N VAL A 145 16.30 4.20 -9.76
CA VAL A 145 14.96 4.66 -9.33
C VAL A 145 14.18 5.24 -10.51
N ALA A 146 14.76 6.15 -11.30
CA ALA A 146 14.10 6.75 -12.47
C ALA A 146 13.69 5.73 -13.55
N ARG A 147 14.39 4.59 -13.62
CA ARG A 147 14.07 3.50 -14.55
C ARG A 147 13.05 2.50 -14.02
N GLY A 148 12.58 2.66 -12.78
CA GLY A 148 11.47 1.89 -12.23
C GLY A 148 11.82 0.85 -11.17
N MET A 149 13.07 0.82 -10.67
CA MET A 149 13.47 -0.14 -9.64
C MET A 149 13.06 0.32 -8.25
N PHE A 150 11.77 0.29 -7.98
CA PHE A 150 11.22 0.65 -6.70
C PHE A 150 9.84 0.02 -6.44
N GLY A 151 9.38 0.08 -5.19
CA GLY A 151 8.01 -0.26 -4.82
C GLY A 151 7.72 0.06 -3.36
N ALA A 152 6.68 -0.57 -2.83
CA ALA A 152 6.21 -0.37 -1.46
C ALA A 152 6.32 -1.66 -0.63
N ILE A 153 6.82 -1.52 0.60
CA ILE A 153 6.65 -2.52 1.66
C ILE A 153 5.69 -1.98 2.71
N ILE A 154 4.62 -2.73 2.98
CA ILE A 154 3.65 -2.46 4.04
C ILE A 154 3.98 -3.36 5.22
N VAL A 155 4.10 -2.76 6.40
CA VAL A 155 4.26 -3.44 7.67
C VAL A 155 3.01 -3.14 8.50
N ASP A 156 2.04 -4.06 8.47
CA ASP A 156 0.80 -3.91 9.24
C ASP A 156 1.14 -3.84 10.74
N PRO A 157 0.50 -2.93 11.51
CA PRO A 157 0.71 -2.87 12.95
C PRO A 157 0.29 -4.18 13.60
N LYS A 158 1.06 -4.60 14.62
CA LYS A 158 0.80 -5.87 15.31
C LYS A 158 -0.59 -5.92 15.96
N ASP A 159 -1.04 -4.78 16.49
CA ASP A 159 -2.42 -4.60 16.90
C ASP A 159 -3.20 -3.87 15.79
N ALA A 160 -4.08 -4.59 15.09
CA ALA A 160 -4.89 -4.04 14.01
C ALA A 160 -5.89 -2.96 14.48
N LYS A 161 -6.13 -2.81 15.79
CA LYS A 161 -7.11 -1.86 16.35
C LYS A 161 -6.53 -0.46 16.58
N VAL A 162 -5.22 -0.26 16.39
CA VAL A 162 -4.55 1.04 16.59
C VAL A 162 -4.97 2.10 15.58
N TRP A 163 -5.63 1.71 14.50
CA TRP A 163 -6.19 2.61 13.50
C TRP A 163 -7.55 2.09 12.99
N PRO A 164 -8.38 2.96 12.41
CA PRO A 164 -9.67 2.55 11.86
C PRO A 164 -9.52 1.47 10.81
N LYS A 165 -10.46 0.53 10.77
CA LYS A 165 -10.54 -0.46 9.70
C LYS A 165 -10.81 0.25 8.38
N ALA A 166 -10.02 -0.06 7.35
CA ALA A 166 -10.28 0.34 5.98
C ALA A 166 -11.25 -0.65 5.32
N ASP A 167 -12.18 -0.14 4.53
CA ASP A 167 -13.05 -0.96 3.68
C ASP A 167 -12.34 -1.30 2.36
N ARG A 168 -11.45 -0.41 1.92
CA ARG A 168 -10.60 -0.58 0.73
C ARG A 168 -9.19 -0.09 0.97
N GLU A 169 -8.25 -0.76 0.32
CA GLU A 169 -6.85 -0.42 0.38
C GLU A 169 -6.26 -0.34 -1.04
N TYR A 170 -5.51 0.72 -1.30
CA TYR A 170 -4.76 0.91 -2.54
C TYR A 170 -3.32 1.31 -2.24
N VAL A 171 -2.39 0.90 -3.10
CA VAL A 171 -1.03 1.42 -3.14
C VAL A 171 -0.90 2.32 -4.36
N LEU A 172 -0.45 3.55 -4.12
CA LEU A 172 -0.07 4.50 -5.17
C LEU A 172 1.39 4.91 -4.96
N VAL A 173 2.22 4.64 -5.94
CA VAL A 173 3.63 5.04 -5.95
C VAL A 173 3.81 6.12 -7.01
N GLN A 174 4.26 7.29 -6.58
CA GLN A 174 4.61 8.39 -7.46
C GLN A 174 6.06 8.27 -7.93
N SER A 175 6.32 8.54 -9.19
CA SER A 175 7.68 8.72 -9.71
C SER A 175 7.73 9.71 -10.86
N GLU A 176 8.88 10.36 -11.04
CA GLU A 176 9.14 11.08 -12.28
C GLU A 176 9.41 10.10 -13.44
N TYR A 177 9.07 10.56 -14.65
CA TYR A 177 9.36 9.91 -15.92
C TYR A 177 10.37 10.75 -16.69
N TYR A 178 11.43 10.10 -17.19
CA TYR A 178 12.42 10.70 -18.05
C TYR A 178 12.40 9.95 -19.38
N LYS A 179 12.09 10.64 -20.48
CA LYS A 179 11.90 10.03 -21.79
C LYS A 179 13.15 9.31 -22.29
N ASN A 180 14.33 9.87 -22.02
CA ASN A 180 15.59 9.19 -22.24
C ASN A 180 16.12 8.58 -20.93
N PRO A 181 15.91 7.27 -20.68
CA PRO A 181 16.36 6.63 -19.44
C PRO A 181 17.89 6.52 -19.30
N ASN A 182 18.64 6.86 -20.35
CA ASN A 182 20.10 6.88 -20.33
C ASN A 182 20.69 8.27 -20.08
N ASP A 183 19.88 9.33 -20.11
CA ASP A 183 20.33 10.70 -19.83
C ASP A 183 20.37 10.97 -18.32
N VAL A 184 21.41 10.47 -17.68
CA VAL A 184 21.63 10.65 -16.23
C VAL A 184 21.80 12.13 -15.88
N GLN A 185 22.34 12.94 -16.78
CA GLN A 185 22.51 14.38 -16.52
C GLN A 185 21.15 15.09 -16.46
N ALA A 186 20.21 14.74 -17.35
CA ALA A 186 18.84 15.25 -17.26
C ALA A 186 18.17 14.89 -15.92
N MET A 187 18.47 13.72 -15.35
CA MET A 187 17.98 13.33 -14.02
C MET A 187 18.56 14.22 -12.91
N PHE A 188 19.86 14.51 -12.93
CA PHE A 188 20.48 15.44 -11.98
C PHE A 188 19.98 16.88 -12.14
N ASP A 189 19.74 17.30 -13.38
CA ASP A 189 19.19 18.62 -13.73
C ASP A 189 17.67 18.71 -13.47
N ARG A 190 17.03 17.62 -13.02
CA ARG A 190 15.58 17.51 -12.79
C ARG A 190 14.73 17.82 -14.04
N LYS A 191 15.24 17.47 -15.21
CA LYS A 191 14.55 17.62 -16.51
C LYS A 191 13.65 16.41 -16.78
N TYR A 192 12.64 16.21 -15.94
CA TYR A 192 11.65 15.15 -16.14
C TYR A 192 10.59 15.55 -17.18
N ASP A 193 10.09 14.56 -17.91
CA ASP A 193 9.06 14.71 -18.94
C ASP A 193 7.65 14.57 -18.36
N GLY A 194 7.49 13.83 -17.27
CA GLY A 194 6.23 13.69 -16.57
C GLY A 194 6.36 13.15 -15.16
N ILE A 195 5.23 13.02 -14.47
CA ILE A 195 5.12 12.32 -13.19
C ILE A 195 4.00 11.29 -13.34
N MET A 196 4.23 10.08 -12.84
CA MET A 196 3.34 8.94 -12.99
C MET A 196 2.87 8.46 -11.62
N PHE A 197 1.68 7.85 -11.59
CA PHE A 197 1.30 6.93 -10.53
C PHE A 197 1.39 5.50 -11.03
N ASN A 198 2.06 4.65 -10.26
CA ASN A 198 2.28 3.23 -10.55
C ASN A 198 2.79 2.96 -11.98
N GLY A 199 3.79 3.74 -12.41
CA GLY A 199 4.50 3.50 -13.67
C GLY A 199 3.70 3.82 -14.94
N GLY A 200 2.60 4.59 -14.85
CA GLY A 200 1.88 5.04 -16.04
C GLY A 200 1.36 6.48 -15.97
N ILE A 201 1.39 7.14 -17.13
CA ILE A 201 0.88 8.49 -17.38
C ILE A 201 -0.64 8.41 -17.44
N PHE A 202 -1.32 9.14 -16.54
CA PHE A 202 -2.79 9.15 -16.41
C PHE A 202 -3.39 7.74 -16.28
N LYS A 203 -2.63 6.85 -15.66
CA LYS A 203 -2.94 5.43 -15.50
C LYS A 203 -4.33 5.19 -14.91
N TYR A 204 -4.71 6.00 -13.93
CA TYR A 204 -5.99 5.86 -13.24
C TYR A 204 -6.97 6.98 -13.61
N HIS A 205 -6.93 7.50 -14.84
CA HIS A 205 -7.80 8.59 -15.28
C HIS A 205 -8.78 8.17 -16.40
N PRO A 206 -10.01 7.70 -16.07
CA PRO A 206 -10.92 7.15 -17.07
C PRO A 206 -11.50 8.23 -18.01
N PHE A 207 -11.60 9.48 -17.56
CA PHE A 207 -12.31 10.54 -18.30
C PHE A 207 -11.48 11.30 -19.36
N VAL A 208 -10.15 11.21 -19.32
CA VAL A 208 -9.26 11.99 -20.20
C VAL A 208 -8.47 11.07 -21.12
N THR A 209 -7.90 10.00 -20.58
CA THR A 209 -7.03 9.08 -21.32
C THR A 209 -7.61 7.68 -21.50
N GLY A 210 -8.83 7.43 -21.01
CA GLY A 210 -9.42 6.08 -20.98
C GLY A 210 -8.68 5.12 -20.05
N GLY A 211 -7.91 5.65 -19.10
CA GLY A 211 -7.20 4.84 -18.11
C GLY A 211 -8.14 4.10 -17.15
N GLY A 212 -7.54 3.30 -16.27
CA GLY A 212 -8.28 2.63 -15.20
C GLY A 212 -8.84 3.61 -14.16
N LYS A 213 -9.33 3.08 -13.04
CA LYS A 213 -9.81 3.87 -11.91
C LYS A 213 -9.58 3.11 -10.61
N LEU A 214 -9.64 3.82 -9.48
CA LEU A 214 -9.75 3.22 -8.16
C LEU A 214 -11.24 3.18 -7.80
N ASP A 215 -11.76 2.04 -7.34
CA ASP A 215 -13.19 1.85 -7.11
C ASP A 215 -13.54 2.00 -5.63
N ALA A 216 -14.58 2.77 -5.29
CA ALA A 216 -15.11 2.88 -3.92
C ALA A 216 -16.64 2.90 -3.92
N LYS A 217 -17.26 2.64 -2.77
CA LYS A 217 -18.69 2.89 -2.55
C LYS A 217 -18.86 4.09 -1.63
N PRO A 218 -19.98 4.84 -1.76
CA PRO A 218 -20.34 5.85 -0.78
C PRO A 218 -20.36 5.27 0.64
N GLY A 219 -19.75 5.99 1.58
CA GLY A 219 -19.60 5.62 2.99
C GLY A 219 -18.38 4.74 3.33
N GLU A 220 -17.63 4.24 2.33
CA GLU A 220 -16.44 3.43 2.60
C GLU A 220 -15.25 4.28 3.02
N ARG A 221 -14.45 3.76 3.97
CA ARG A 221 -13.10 4.26 4.25
C ARG A 221 -12.12 3.65 3.26
N VAL A 222 -11.57 4.50 2.41
CA VAL A 222 -10.52 4.15 1.47
C VAL A 222 -9.17 4.54 2.06
N ARG A 223 -8.28 3.56 2.21
CA ARG A 223 -6.90 3.74 2.65
C ARG A 223 -5.94 3.70 1.46
N ILE A 224 -5.15 4.73 1.29
CA ILE A 224 -4.09 4.82 0.29
C ILE A 224 -2.74 4.72 0.99
N TYR A 225 -1.99 3.66 0.71
CA TYR A 225 -0.58 3.54 1.04
C TYR A 225 0.21 4.23 -0.06
N PHE A 226 0.66 5.46 0.21
CA PHE A 226 1.33 6.29 -0.78
C PHE A 226 2.83 6.28 -0.57
N VAL A 227 3.59 6.06 -1.64
CA VAL A 227 5.05 6.17 -1.67
C VAL A 227 5.43 7.21 -2.72
N ASN A 228 6.26 8.18 -2.38
CA ASN A 228 6.90 9.02 -3.38
C ASN A 228 8.30 8.48 -3.66
N ALA A 229 8.42 7.68 -4.72
CA ALA A 229 9.71 7.12 -5.14
C ALA A 229 10.68 8.18 -5.67
N GLY A 230 10.16 9.29 -6.19
CA GLY A 230 10.95 10.34 -6.81
C GLY A 230 11.49 9.93 -8.19
N PRO A 231 12.80 10.12 -8.48
CA PRO A 231 13.88 10.30 -7.50
C PRO A 231 14.03 11.71 -6.89
N ASN A 232 13.44 12.76 -7.45
CA ASN A 232 13.78 14.14 -7.09
C ASN A 232 12.63 14.98 -6.52
N GLU A 233 11.42 14.81 -7.05
CA GLU A 233 10.31 15.74 -6.80
C GLU A 233 9.55 15.42 -5.53
N PHE A 234 8.98 16.47 -4.93
CA PHE A 234 8.03 16.33 -3.84
C PHE A 234 6.63 16.02 -4.38
N SER A 235 5.84 15.26 -3.62
CA SER A 235 4.41 15.15 -3.85
C SER A 235 3.65 16.06 -2.90
N SER A 236 2.72 16.86 -3.41
CA SER A 236 1.76 17.62 -2.59
C SER A 236 0.41 16.92 -2.66
N PHE A 237 0.27 15.77 -1.99
CA PHE A 237 -0.80 14.82 -2.27
C PHE A 237 -2.17 15.29 -1.73
N HIS A 238 -3.14 15.41 -2.63
CA HIS A 238 -4.44 16.04 -2.39
C HIS A 238 -5.59 15.23 -3.04
N PRO A 239 -6.72 15.02 -2.35
CA PRO A 239 -7.93 14.43 -2.93
C PRO A 239 -8.91 15.53 -3.34
N ILE A 240 -9.04 15.81 -4.63
CA ILE A 240 -9.96 16.84 -5.13
C ILE A 240 -11.40 16.43 -4.78
N GLY A 241 -12.12 17.35 -4.12
CA GLY A 241 -13.50 17.14 -3.69
C GLY A 241 -13.65 16.46 -2.32
N GLU A 242 -12.55 16.12 -1.66
CA GLU A 242 -12.52 15.51 -0.33
C GLU A 242 -11.43 16.15 0.56
N ILE A 243 -11.34 15.68 1.81
CA ILE A 243 -10.27 16.00 2.75
C ILE A 243 -9.69 14.67 3.27
N TRP A 244 -8.39 14.59 3.52
CA TRP A 244 -7.83 13.42 4.20
C TRP A 244 -8.32 13.38 5.65
N ASP A 245 -9.14 12.38 5.98
CA ASP A 245 -9.60 12.14 7.35
C ASP A 245 -8.43 11.88 8.30
N ASN A 246 -7.49 11.04 7.85
CA ASN A 246 -6.27 10.73 8.59
C ASN A 246 -5.09 10.68 7.62
N VAL A 247 -3.95 11.21 8.06
CA VAL A 247 -2.65 11.05 7.41
C VAL A 247 -1.67 10.53 8.44
N TYR A 248 -1.05 9.39 8.16
CA TYR A 248 -0.06 8.75 9.01
C TYR A 248 1.30 8.86 8.34
N GLU A 249 2.17 9.71 8.88
CA GLU A 249 3.54 9.86 8.35
C GLU A 249 4.31 8.54 8.48
N SER A 250 4.97 8.10 7.39
CA SER A 250 5.56 6.77 7.24
C SER A 250 4.58 5.61 7.46
N GLY A 251 3.27 5.88 7.46
CA GLY A 251 2.22 4.93 7.79
C GLY A 251 2.14 4.52 9.26
N ASN A 252 2.93 5.13 10.15
CA ASN A 252 2.94 4.77 11.56
C ASN A 252 1.67 5.30 12.27
N PRO A 253 0.85 4.45 12.91
CA PRO A 253 -0.38 4.87 13.58
C PRO A 253 -0.20 5.97 14.65
N ALA A 254 1.01 6.10 15.22
CA ALA A 254 1.34 7.14 16.20
C ALA A 254 1.45 8.54 15.57
N ASN A 255 1.71 8.65 14.27
CA ASN A 255 1.94 9.90 13.56
C ASN A 255 0.68 10.39 12.83
N ASN A 256 -0.47 10.40 13.53
CA ASN A 256 -1.77 10.67 12.90
C ASN A 256 -2.15 12.16 12.90
N LEU A 257 -2.18 12.76 11.72
CA LEU A 257 -2.78 14.07 11.44
C LEU A 257 -4.21 13.89 10.94
N LYS A 258 -5.13 14.78 11.32
CA LYS A 258 -6.55 14.70 10.95
C LYS A 258 -7.04 15.93 10.21
N GLY A 259 -7.97 15.74 9.27
CA GLY A 259 -8.58 16.84 8.52
C GLY A 259 -7.57 17.61 7.65
N VAL A 260 -6.67 16.88 6.98
CA VAL A 260 -5.57 17.45 6.21
C VAL A 260 -6.01 17.64 4.76
N GLN A 261 -6.02 18.89 4.28
CA GLN A 261 -6.38 19.18 2.88
C GLN A 261 -5.35 18.61 1.88
N THR A 262 -4.07 18.70 2.22
CA THR A 262 -2.95 18.33 1.35
C THR A 262 -1.75 18.03 2.24
N TYR A 263 -1.02 16.97 1.91
CA TYR A 263 0.16 16.57 2.66
C TYR A 263 1.38 16.43 1.75
N VAL A 264 2.52 16.93 2.22
CA VAL A 264 3.77 16.85 1.46
C VAL A 264 4.47 15.53 1.75
N VAL A 265 4.74 14.74 0.71
CA VAL A 265 5.54 13.51 0.80
C VAL A 265 6.82 13.73 0.00
N GLY A 266 7.96 13.75 0.68
CA GLY A 266 9.27 13.94 0.06
C GLY A 266 9.72 12.75 -0.79
N PRO A 267 10.70 12.93 -1.71
CA PRO A 267 11.28 11.81 -2.46
C PRO A 267 11.91 10.79 -1.51
N GLY A 268 11.69 9.51 -1.78
CA GLY A 268 12.12 8.41 -0.91
C GLY A 268 11.32 8.29 0.39
N SER A 269 10.17 8.94 0.50
CA SER A 269 9.29 8.88 1.68
C SER A 269 7.93 8.29 1.34
N ALA A 270 7.13 8.03 2.38
CA ALA A 270 5.83 7.40 2.28
C ALA A 270 4.89 7.89 3.39
N ALA A 271 3.57 7.79 3.15
CA ALA A 271 2.55 8.04 4.15
C ALA A 271 1.28 7.24 3.85
N THR A 272 0.50 6.93 4.88
CA THR A 272 -0.82 6.32 4.73
C THR A 272 -1.90 7.39 4.83
N PHE A 273 -2.85 7.38 3.91
CA PHE A 273 -3.94 8.34 3.82
C PHE A 273 -5.27 7.63 3.93
N ASP A 274 -6.16 8.09 4.81
CA ASP A 274 -7.55 7.65 4.85
C ASP A 274 -8.46 8.76 4.34
N VAL A 275 -9.44 8.39 3.50
CA VAL A 275 -10.57 9.24 3.10
C VAL A 275 -11.86 8.44 3.19
N VAL A 276 -12.91 9.04 3.72
CA VAL A 276 -14.28 8.52 3.72
C VAL A 276 -15.05 9.25 2.63
N VAL A 277 -15.46 8.51 1.60
CA VAL A 277 -16.14 9.11 0.45
C VAL A 277 -17.64 9.07 0.70
N GLU A 278 -18.26 10.16 1.14
CA GLU A 278 -19.65 10.13 1.61
C GLU A 278 -20.69 9.98 0.49
N SER A 279 -20.38 10.45 -0.71
CA SER A 279 -21.32 10.52 -1.84
C SER A 279 -20.79 9.81 -3.08
N ALA A 280 -21.71 9.45 -3.99
CA ALA A 280 -21.30 8.96 -5.29
C ALA A 280 -20.68 10.11 -6.10
N GLY A 281 -19.56 9.85 -6.78
CA GLY A 281 -18.80 10.89 -7.46
C GLY A 281 -17.43 10.43 -7.93
N ALA A 282 -16.72 11.32 -8.59
CA ALA A 282 -15.33 11.13 -8.99
C ALA A 282 -14.43 12.08 -8.21
N TYR A 283 -13.38 11.53 -7.60
CA TYR A 283 -12.49 12.22 -6.69
C TYR A 283 -11.04 12.04 -7.14
N PRO A 284 -10.52 12.97 -7.96
CA PRO A 284 -9.15 12.91 -8.44
C PRO A 284 -8.14 13.08 -7.30
N LEU A 285 -7.29 12.07 -7.10
CA LEU A 285 -6.11 12.11 -6.25
C LEU A 285 -4.95 12.64 -7.07
N VAL A 286 -4.30 13.71 -6.60
CA VAL A 286 -3.27 14.43 -7.37
C VAL A 286 -2.06 14.75 -6.49
N THR A 287 -0.89 14.90 -7.11
CA THR A 287 0.08 15.85 -6.57
C THR A 287 -0.33 17.25 -6.99
N HIS A 288 -0.54 18.15 -6.02
CA HIS A 288 -0.95 19.53 -6.27
C HIS A 288 0.21 20.41 -6.76
N SER A 289 1.41 19.84 -6.95
CA SER A 289 2.39 20.41 -7.88
C SER A 289 1.88 20.18 -9.31
N LEU A 290 1.16 21.18 -9.83
CA LEU A 290 0.29 21.01 -11.01
C LEU A 290 1.02 20.59 -12.27
N THR A 291 2.32 20.91 -12.42
CA THR A 291 3.13 20.39 -13.52
C THR A 291 3.17 18.86 -13.50
N GLY A 292 3.27 18.23 -12.33
CA GLY A 292 3.22 16.78 -12.16
C GLY A 292 1.85 16.20 -12.47
N ALA A 293 0.80 16.76 -11.88
CA ALA A 293 -0.58 16.32 -12.13
C ALA A 293 -0.94 16.39 -13.62
N LEU A 294 -0.74 17.54 -14.25
CA LEU A 294 -1.10 17.78 -15.65
C LEU A 294 -0.18 17.06 -16.65
N ARG A 295 0.89 16.40 -16.19
CA ARG A 295 1.76 15.53 -16.99
C ARG A 295 1.63 14.04 -16.66
N GLY A 296 0.64 13.64 -15.85
CA GLY A 296 0.29 12.23 -15.69
C GLY A 296 -0.14 11.80 -14.29
N ALA A 297 0.19 12.56 -13.25
CA ALA A 297 -0.02 12.14 -11.86
C ALA A 297 -1.41 12.50 -11.32
N ILE A 298 -2.44 11.94 -11.97
CA ILE A 298 -3.83 11.99 -11.51
C ILE A 298 -4.39 10.57 -11.45
N ALA A 299 -4.91 10.20 -10.29
CA ALA A 299 -5.64 8.95 -10.09
C ALA A 299 -7.06 9.21 -9.62
N VAL A 300 -8.06 8.76 -10.37
CA VAL A 300 -9.46 8.97 -10.05
C VAL A 300 -9.94 7.85 -9.13
N LEU A 301 -10.36 8.24 -7.93
CA LEU A 301 -11.20 7.43 -7.06
C LEU A 301 -12.66 7.63 -7.48
N LEU A 302 -13.29 6.58 -8.01
CA LEU A 302 -14.67 6.62 -8.46
C LEU A 302 -15.57 5.93 -7.43
N ALA A 303 -16.40 6.71 -6.75
CA ALA A 303 -17.38 6.22 -5.81
C ALA A 303 -18.73 5.98 -6.48
N GLY A 304 -19.21 4.74 -6.44
CA GLY A 304 -20.50 4.38 -7.03
C GLY A 304 -21.01 3.01 -6.60
N PRO A 305 -22.29 2.70 -6.85
CA PRO A 305 -22.89 1.42 -6.48
C PRO A 305 -22.22 0.22 -7.18
N ASP A 306 -21.68 0.43 -8.38
CA ASP A 306 -21.06 -0.59 -9.22
C ASP A 306 -19.56 -0.85 -8.90
N ALA A 307 -19.05 -0.29 -7.81
CA ALA A 307 -17.65 -0.39 -7.43
C ALA A 307 -17.23 -1.84 -7.18
N LYS A 308 -16.25 -2.30 -7.96
CA LYS A 308 -15.75 -3.67 -7.95
C LYS A 308 -14.65 -3.83 -6.91
N PRO A 309 -14.48 -5.02 -6.29
CA PRO A 309 -13.25 -5.33 -5.57
C PRO A 309 -12.04 -5.17 -6.50
N ALA A 310 -10.95 -4.63 -5.96
CA ALA A 310 -9.72 -4.41 -6.70
C ALA A 310 -8.51 -4.89 -5.87
N PRO A 311 -7.45 -5.39 -6.52
CA PRO A 311 -6.21 -5.69 -5.81
C PRO A 311 -5.56 -4.41 -5.30
N LEU A 312 -4.58 -4.56 -4.41
CA LEU A 312 -3.87 -3.45 -3.76
C LEU A 312 -3.20 -2.49 -4.77
N MET A 313 -2.61 -3.03 -5.84
CA MET A 313 -2.12 -2.25 -6.98
C MET A 313 -2.91 -2.63 -8.24
N PRO A 314 -4.07 -2.01 -8.52
CA PRO A 314 -4.84 -2.31 -9.72
C PRO A 314 -4.07 -1.86 -10.97
N MET A 315 -4.25 -2.57 -12.09
CA MET A 315 -3.62 -2.25 -13.38
C MET A 315 -2.07 -2.27 -13.35
N VAL A 316 -1.43 -3.08 -12.50
CA VAL A 316 0.03 -3.25 -12.49
C VAL A 316 0.39 -4.70 -12.85
N PRO A 317 1.18 -4.96 -13.92
CA PRO A 317 1.74 -3.96 -14.84
C PRO A 317 0.65 -3.27 -15.66
N TRP A 318 0.97 -2.09 -16.22
CA TRP A 318 0.04 -1.41 -17.12
C TRP A 318 -0.10 -2.22 -18.41
N GLU A 319 -1.28 -2.79 -18.61
CA GLU A 319 -1.63 -3.55 -19.80
C GLU A 319 -2.63 -2.77 -20.63
N LEU A 320 -2.41 -2.75 -21.95
CA LEU A 320 -3.40 -2.19 -22.87
C LEU A 320 -4.64 -3.09 -22.87
N PRO A 321 -5.85 -2.53 -22.89
CA PRO A 321 -7.04 -3.31 -23.18
C PRO A 321 -6.82 -4.04 -24.51
N THR A 322 -6.80 -5.37 -24.50
CA THR A 322 -6.86 -6.12 -25.75
C THR A 322 -8.19 -5.75 -26.39
N SER A 323 -8.15 -5.20 -27.61
CA SER A 323 -9.38 -4.96 -28.35
C SER A 323 -10.07 -6.31 -28.49
N LYS A 324 -11.14 -6.54 -27.74
CA LYS A 324 -12.11 -7.55 -28.13
C LYS A 324 -12.75 -7.01 -29.40
N THR A 325 -12.16 -7.34 -30.54
CA THR A 325 -12.89 -7.38 -31.80
C THR A 325 -13.96 -8.45 -31.61
N GLU A 326 -15.11 -8.08 -31.05
CA GLU A 326 -16.34 -8.79 -31.32
C GLU A 326 -16.60 -8.59 -32.81
N THR A 327 -16.08 -9.52 -33.62
CA THR A 327 -16.54 -9.71 -34.99
C THR A 327 -17.99 -10.15 -34.88
N THR A 328 -18.90 -9.19 -34.88
CA THR A 328 -20.28 -9.45 -35.25
C THR A 328 -20.23 -9.93 -36.71
N PRO A 329 -20.67 -11.17 -37.02
CA PRO A 329 -20.79 -11.57 -38.40
C PRO A 329 -21.77 -10.60 -39.10
N PRO A 330 -21.53 -10.22 -40.36
CA PRO A 330 -22.51 -9.44 -41.09
C PRO A 330 -23.83 -10.23 -41.13
N PRO A 331 -24.99 -9.57 -40.99
CA PRO A 331 -26.28 -10.23 -41.15
C PRO A 331 -26.31 -10.86 -42.55
N GLY A 332 -26.55 -12.17 -42.58
CA GLY A 332 -26.63 -12.93 -43.82
C GLY A 332 -27.71 -12.36 -44.74
N HIS A 333 -27.34 -12.18 -46.00
CA HIS A 333 -28.25 -12.13 -47.14
C HIS A 333 -28.06 -13.40 -47.96
#